data_AF-K1UCH3-F1
#
_entry.id   AF-K1UCH3-F1
#
_cell.length_a   1.000
_cell.length_b   1.000
_cell.length_c   1.000
_cell.angle_alpha   90.00
_cell.angle_beta   90.00
_cell.angle_gamma   90.00
#
_symmetry.space_group_name_H-M   'P 1'
#
loop_
_entity.id
_entity.type
_entity.pdbx_description
1 polymer ?
#
loop_
_entity_poly.entity_id
_entity_poly.type
_entity_poly.pdbx_seq_one_letter_code
_entity_poly.pdbx_strand_id
1 'polypeptide(L)' 'AQLRLVRDGIVICEDAIASLKRFKDDAKEVAEGYECGITLQKFSDVKEGDVFECFKLEEYRD' A
#
# COMPACT_ATOMS: atom_id res chain seq x y z
N ALA A 1 -5.32 -4.71 4.63
CA ALA A 1 -5.72 -3.86 3.50
C ALA A 1 -5.02 -4.38 2.26
N GLN A 2 -5.74 -4.50 1.14
CA GLN A 2 -5.14 -4.87 -0.13
C GLN A 2 -4.75 -3.62 -0.89
N LEU A 3 -3.78 -3.76 -1.79
CA LEU A 3 -3.28 -2.68 -2.58
C LEU A 3 -2.79 -3.21 -3.93
N ARG A 4 -2.92 -2.39 -4.97
CA ARG A 4 -2.30 -2.64 -6.27
C ARG A 4 -1.30 -1.54 -6.62
N LEU A 5 -0.17 -1.95 -7.17
CA LEU A 5 0.86 -1.06 -7.67
C LEU A 5 0.65 -0.84 -9.16
N VAL A 6 0.51 0.42 -9.54
CA VAL A 6 0.28 0.85 -10.91
C VAL A 6 1.45 1.72 -11.34
N ARG A 7 2.08 1.37 -12.47
CA ARG A 7 3.18 2.12 -13.08
C ARG A 7 2.81 2.40 -14.53
N ASP A 8 2.85 3.67 -14.94
CA ASP A 8 2.48 4.10 -16.30
C ASP A 8 1.09 3.61 -16.76
N GLY A 9 0.14 3.48 -15.83
CA GLY A 9 -1.22 2.99 -16.10
C GLY A 9 -1.35 1.47 -16.21
N ILE A 10 -0.27 0.71 -15.95
CA ILE A 10 -0.26 -0.75 -15.98
C ILE A 10 -0.17 -1.28 -14.54
N VAL A 11 -1.03 -2.24 -14.20
CA VAL A 11 -0.96 -2.95 -12.90
C VAL A 11 0.27 -3.85 -12.92
N ILE A 12 1.26 -3.54 -12.08
CA ILE A 12 2.51 -4.30 -11.96
C ILE A 12 2.35 -5.45 -10.98
N CYS A 13 1.70 -5.19 -9.84
CA CYS A 13 1.42 -6.22 -8.85
C CYS A 13 0.20 -5.88 -7.99
N GLU A 14 -0.45 -6.92 -7.47
CA GLU A 14 -1.45 -6.83 -6.42
C GLU A 14 -0.90 -7.52 -5.17
N ASP A 15 -0.83 -6.79 -4.06
CA ASP A 15 -0.22 -7.26 -2.83
C ASP A 15 -1.01 -6.75 -1.60
N ALA A 16 -0.64 -7.25 -0.43
CA ALA A 16 -1.21 -6.81 0.84
C ALA A 16 -0.18 -5.97 1.60
N ILE A 17 -0.66 -4.92 2.28
CA ILE A 17 0.18 -4.13 3.17
C ILE A 17 0.59 -5.03 4.35
N ALA A 18 1.89 -5.29 4.48
CA ALA A 18 2.46 -6.09 5.55
C ALA A 18 2.67 -5.26 6.82
N SER A 19 3.26 -4.07 6.67
CA SER A 19 3.41 -3.13 7.79
C SER A 19 3.48 -1.69 7.28
N LEU A 20 3.02 -0.79 8.13
CA LEU A 20 3.11 0.65 7.94
C LEU A 20 3.96 1.21 9.08
N LYS A 21 5.07 1.85 8.75
CA LYS A 21 5.99 2.42 9.72
C LYS A 21 6.11 3.91 9.48
N ARG A 22 6.04 4.68 10.56
CA ARG A 22 6.33 6.11 10.54
C ARG A 22 7.64 6.33 11.28
N PHE A 23 8.70 6.64 10.55
CA PHE A 23 10.07 6.71 11.06
C PHE A 23 10.51 5.38 11.70
N LYS A 24 10.44 5.27 13.03
CA LYS A 24 10.83 4.08 13.79
C LYS A 24 9.65 3.37 14.45
N ASP A 25 8.47 3.95 14.38
CA ASP A 25 7.27 3.48 15.08
C ASP A 25 6.31 2.82 14.10
N ASP A 26 5.74 1.68 14.51
CA ASP A 26 4.66 1.03 13.76
C ASP A 26 3.39 1.87 13.86
N ALA A 27 2.86 2.28 12.72
CA ALA A 27 1.65 3.10 12.61
C ALA A 27 0.50 2.24 12.09
N LYS A 28 -0.68 2.35 12.69
CA LYS A 28 -1.89 1.70 12.17
C LYS A 28 -2.47 2.46 10.97
N GLU A 29 -2.39 3.79 11.03
CA GLU A 29 -2.95 4.70 10.05
C GLU A 29 -2.02 5.92 9.93
N VAL A 30 -1.89 6.45 8.71
CA VAL A 30 -1.12 7.66 8.42
C VAL A 30 -2.07 8.62 7.72
N ALA A 31 -2.12 9.86 8.22
CA ALA A 31 -2.92 10.91 7.61
C ALA A 31 -2.30 11.37 6.29
N GLU A 32 -3.13 11.88 5.38
CA GLU A 32 -2.67 12.47 4.13
C GLU A 32 -1.63 13.58 4.39
N GLY A 33 -0.60 13.65 3.55
CA GLY A 33 0.47 14.64 3.64
C GLY A 33 1.60 14.29 4.62
N TYR A 34 1.54 13.14 5.28
CA TYR A 34 2.65 12.64 6.11
C TYR A 34 3.47 11.57 5.39
N GLU A 35 4.79 11.68 5.49
CA GLU A 35 5.69 10.63 5.03
C GLU A 35 5.56 9.37 5.90
N CYS A 36 5.46 8.23 5.25
CA CYS A 36 5.44 6.92 5.88
C CYS A 36 6.17 5.88 5.01
N GLY A 37 6.70 4.85 5.66
CA GLY A 37 7.24 3.67 5.02
C GLY A 37 6.18 2.58 4.96
N ILE A 38 5.92 2.07 3.76
CA ILE A 38 5.02 0.94 3.52
C ILE A 38 5.87 -0.27 3.18
N THR A 39 5.58 -1.41 3.81
CA THR A 39 6.16 -2.71 3.44
C THR A 39 5.06 -3.60 2.89
N LEU A 40 5.28 -4.22 1.74
CA LEU A 40 4.37 -5.20 1.13
C LEU A 40 4.74 -6.61 1.58
N GLN A 41 3.80 -7.55 1.45
CA GLN A 41 4.07 -8.93 1.88
C GLN A 41 5.01 -9.67 0.94
N LYS A 42 4.84 -9.53 -0.38
CA LYS A 42 5.61 -10.32 -1.35
C LYS A 42 6.36 -9.47 -2.37
N PHE A 43 6.03 -8.18 -2.49
CA PHE A 43 6.63 -7.29 -3.47
C PHE A 43 7.64 -6.31 -2.85
N SER A 44 8.84 -6.27 -3.43
CA SER A 44 9.94 -5.40 -2.95
C SER A 44 10.54 -4.49 -4.03
N ASP A 45 10.12 -4.60 -5.30
CA ASP A 45 10.68 -3.84 -6.44
C ASP A 45 9.89 -2.53 -6.67
N VAL A 46 9.75 -1.74 -5.62
CA VAL A 46 9.12 -0.41 -5.68
C VAL A 46 10.11 0.60 -6.27
N LYS A 47 9.65 1.39 -7.24
CA LYS A 47 10.43 2.43 -7.90
C LYS A 47 9.70 3.77 -7.86
N GLU A 48 10.48 4.83 -8.05
CA GLU A 48 9.94 6.18 -8.19
C GLU A 48 8.99 6.24 -9.40
N GLY A 49 7.83 6.83 -9.21
CA GLY A 49 6.75 6.85 -10.21
C GLY A 49 5.66 5.79 -10.01
N ASP A 50 5.84 4.87 -9.07
CA ASP A 50 4.80 3.91 -8.70
C ASP A 50 3.64 4.56 -7.96
N VAL A 51 2.42 4.22 -8.38
CA VAL A 51 1.18 4.64 -7.75
C VAL A 51 0.59 3.46 -6.97
N PHE A 52 0.43 3.65 -5.66
CA PHE A 52 -0.12 2.66 -4.74
C PHE A 52 -1.62 2.91 -4.55
N GLU A 53 -2.48 2.09 -5.16
CA GLU A 53 -3.92 2.14 -4.93
C GLU A 53 -4.31 1.15 -3.84
N CYS A 54 -4.65 1.67 -2.66
CA CYS A 54 -5.15 0.87 -1.54
C CYS A 54 -6.67 0.74 -1.60
N PHE A 55 -7.18 -0.48 -1.47
CA PHE A 55 -8.60 -0.75 -1.44
C PHE A 55 -8.96 -1.69 -0.27
N LYS A 56 -10.15 -1.49 0.28
CA LYS A 56 -10.78 -2.42 1.23
C LYS A 56 -11.87 -3.17 0.48
N LEU A 57 -11.79 -4.50 0.48
CA LEU A 57 -12.95 -5.31 0.15
C LEU A 57 -13.94 -5.19 1.30
N GLU A 58 -15.11 -4.63 1.02
CA GLU A 58 -16.22 -4.59 1.94
C GLU A 58 -17.25 -5.61 1.42
N GLU A 59 -17.35 -6.76 2.07
CA GLU A 59 -18.36 -7.77 1.74
C GLU A 59 -19.70 -7.35 2.37
N TYR A 60 -20.65 -6.93 1.53
CA TYR A 60 -22.03 -6.77 1.95
C TYR A 60 -22.66 -8.16 2.12
N ARG A 61 -22.92 -8.56 3.36
CA ARG A 61 -23.84 -9.67 3.67
C ARG A 61 -25.23 -9.10 3.89
N ASP A 62 -26.16 -9.46 3.01
CA ASP A 62 -27.61 -9.29 3.19
C ASP A 62 -28.13 -10.28 4.24
#